data_AF-A0A7C3F4M9-F1
#
_entry.id   AF-A0A7C3F4M9-F1
#
_cell.length_a   1.000
_cell.length_b   1.000
_cell.length_c   1.000
_cell.angle_alpha   90.00
_cell.angle_beta   90.00
_cell.angle_gamma   90.00
#
_symmetry.space_group_name_H-M   'P 1'
#
loop_
_entity.id
_entity.type
_entity.pdbx_description
1 polymer ?
#
loop_
_entity_poly.entity_id
_entity_poly.type
_entity_poly.pdbx_seq_one_letter_code
_entity_poly.pdbx_strand_id
1 'polypeptide(L)'
;MRELSPTLLTAQKEASRIPYVRVTASNRVAGIVRLNWTRLYTGSEPDYFHALAIPGDGSLVRVRITPPADGRKLYHQRVASPGPESDFSQWTYSGQYNAVIVAAGSLGAEVSIFWIKSDRSVYQLKSTDYGASWGAPQLIDYSPTTAINGIAACYRPNGDIGLFFADQDTLYAKQRLNDIWQDKTSWDKTSGELSGVAACYDGDFNLFVTGQDPEGNFKLYSLIYGDGQEVPAGTWSELREFARAPADGKFEYCQAFMDKPDVYRCFFAEKFSGTEAYTRPFWSHSVADTKFGDNLWREPVPFALSSEYGLAIAHHGSYGWLSHPGGVWRAKLSEESLDLSAALLNVRQETEKEEGRLTVELDSSRGQYASPGEGELSALDIGCQLEFSPGYVTPSGSEVSSGPAYWITAYEHASAHGKASLILHALDGWNLIKNWRARHQLRWNKTGSQMSVKDILAFVLARCGLKLTVKSQSPVLDSYYPDFVINPNSQGDAVVRRLLSFIPDVIFI
;
A
#
# COMPACT_ATOMS: atom_id res chain seq x y z
N MET A 1 14.30 -24.46 11.97
CA MET A 1 13.84 -25.86 11.84
C MET A 1 12.32 -25.79 11.74
N ARG A 2 11.69 -26.46 10.77
CA ARG A 2 10.22 -26.50 10.67
C ARG A 2 9.69 -27.51 11.68
N GLU A 3 8.64 -27.16 12.41
CA GLU A 3 7.98 -28.11 13.30
C GLU A 3 7.13 -29.06 12.45
N LEU A 4 7.34 -30.36 12.64
CA LEU A 4 6.55 -31.42 12.02
C LEU A 4 5.69 -32.05 13.11
N SER A 5 4.48 -32.48 12.77
CA SER A 5 3.69 -33.31 13.68
C SER A 5 4.46 -34.60 14.00
N PRO A 6 4.23 -35.22 15.18
CA PRO A 6 4.91 -36.46 15.53
C PRO A 6 4.71 -37.58 14.49
N THR A 7 3.52 -37.68 13.91
CA THR A 7 3.17 -38.67 12.90
C THR A 7 3.83 -38.37 11.55
N LEU A 8 3.90 -37.10 11.14
CA LEU A 8 4.61 -36.71 9.92
C LEU A 8 6.13 -36.90 10.04
N LEU A 9 6.71 -36.58 11.20
CA LEU A 9 8.13 -36.84 11.48
C LEU A 9 8.44 -38.34 11.48
N THR A 10 7.52 -39.16 11.98
CA THR A 10 7.65 -40.63 11.95
C THR A 10 7.62 -41.13 10.52
N ALA A 11 6.61 -40.75 9.72
CA ALA A 11 6.50 -41.10 8.31
C ALA A 11 7.73 -40.63 7.48
N GLN A 12 8.29 -39.45 7.79
CA GLN A 12 9.51 -38.95 7.14
C GLN A 12 10.73 -39.86 7.39
N LYS A 13 10.76 -40.60 8.50
CA LYS A 13 11.87 -41.50 8.86
C LYS A 13 11.65 -42.95 8.41
N GLU A 14 10.44 -43.29 7.94
CA GLU A 14 10.12 -44.63 7.47
C GLU A 14 10.76 -44.96 6.11
N ALA A 15 11.04 -46.25 5.90
CA ALA A 15 11.66 -46.76 4.67
C ALA A 15 10.69 -46.78 3.47
N SER A 16 9.38 -46.87 3.73
CA SER A 16 8.32 -46.83 2.72
C SER A 16 7.23 -45.87 3.18
N ARG A 17 6.71 -45.06 2.26
CA ARG A 17 5.76 -43.99 2.56
C ARG A 17 5.01 -43.58 1.30
N ILE A 18 3.81 -43.06 1.48
CA ILE A 18 2.98 -42.53 0.39
C ILE A 18 3.13 -41.00 0.40
N PRO A 19 3.76 -40.39 -0.62
CA PRO A 19 3.88 -38.94 -0.69
C PRO A 19 2.50 -38.30 -0.84
N TYR A 20 2.34 -37.14 -0.22
CA TYR A 20 1.18 -36.29 -0.39
C TYR A 20 1.66 -34.86 -0.63
N VAL A 21 0.99 -34.14 -1.51
CA VAL A 21 1.31 -32.74 -1.83
C VAL A 21 0.05 -31.93 -1.71
N ARG A 22 0.14 -30.80 -1.01
CA ARG A 22 -0.89 -29.77 -1.02
C ARG A 22 -0.43 -28.59 -1.86
N VAL A 23 -1.27 -28.14 -2.77
CA VAL A 23 -1.09 -26.90 -3.53
C VAL A 23 -2.31 -26.04 -3.34
N THR A 24 -2.11 -24.82 -2.85
CA THR A 24 -3.17 -23.83 -2.65
C THR A 24 -2.83 -22.59 -3.44
N ALA A 25 -3.77 -22.10 -4.25
CA ALA A 25 -3.71 -20.78 -4.84
C ALA A 25 -4.37 -19.76 -3.91
N SER A 26 -3.79 -18.58 -3.75
CA SER A 26 -4.40 -17.48 -3.00
C SER A 26 -4.21 -16.15 -3.72
N ASN A 27 -5.15 -15.22 -3.52
CA ASN A 27 -5.10 -13.86 -4.06
C ASN A 27 -4.05 -12.96 -3.35
N ARG A 28 -2.95 -13.54 -2.87
CA ARG A 28 -1.86 -12.82 -2.20
C ARG A 28 -0.74 -12.45 -3.17
N VAL A 29 -0.06 -11.36 -2.85
CA VAL A 29 1.21 -10.95 -3.46
C VAL A 29 2.19 -10.58 -2.35
N ALA A 30 3.33 -11.28 -2.28
CA ALA A 30 4.36 -11.08 -1.25
C ALA A 30 3.79 -11.01 0.19
N GLY A 31 2.85 -11.90 0.51
CA GLY A 31 2.29 -12.01 1.86
C GLY A 31 1.11 -11.08 2.18
N ILE A 32 0.67 -10.20 1.27
CA ILE A 32 -0.53 -9.36 1.48
C ILE A 32 -1.62 -9.64 0.44
N VAL A 33 -2.87 -9.29 0.73
CA VAL A 33 -3.97 -9.45 -0.24
C VAL A 33 -3.77 -8.49 -1.41
N ARG A 34 -3.86 -9.02 -2.63
CA ARG A 34 -3.87 -8.23 -3.86
C ARG A 34 -5.24 -7.62 -4.05
N LEU A 35 -5.31 -6.29 -4.05
CA LEU A 35 -6.56 -5.56 -4.26
C LEU A 35 -6.86 -5.44 -5.75
N ASN A 36 -7.81 -6.26 -6.21
CA ASN A 36 -8.35 -6.20 -7.56
C ASN A 36 -9.49 -5.16 -7.61
N TRP A 37 -9.14 -3.93 -8.00
CA TRP A 37 -10.06 -2.80 -8.03
C TRP A 37 -11.08 -2.91 -9.17
N THR A 38 -12.36 -2.90 -8.82
CA THR A 38 -13.47 -2.77 -9.77
C THR A 38 -14.02 -1.35 -9.72
N ARG A 39 -14.11 -0.69 -10.87
CA ARG A 39 -14.73 0.64 -10.97
C ARG A 39 -16.24 0.49 -10.89
N LEU A 40 -16.87 1.18 -9.94
CA LEU A 40 -18.32 1.20 -9.73
C LEU A 40 -18.99 2.46 -10.31
N TYR A 41 -18.24 3.56 -10.44
CA TYR A 41 -18.79 4.82 -10.95
C TYR A 41 -17.84 5.52 -11.92
N THR A 42 -18.43 6.11 -12.96
CA THR A 42 -17.79 7.05 -13.89
C THR A 42 -18.70 8.25 -14.06
N GLY A 43 -18.24 9.42 -13.66
CA GLY A 43 -18.97 10.68 -13.74
C GLY A 43 -18.19 11.75 -14.49
N SER A 44 -18.81 12.92 -14.66
CA SER A 44 -18.26 14.09 -15.36
C SER A 44 -17.76 15.18 -14.40
N GLU A 45 -17.74 14.90 -13.09
CA GLU A 45 -17.25 15.83 -12.09
C GLU A 45 -15.77 16.15 -12.34
N PRO A 46 -15.38 17.44 -12.37
CA PRO A 46 -13.99 17.82 -12.57
C PRO A 46 -13.08 17.21 -11.52
N ASP A 47 -11.89 16.78 -11.95
CA ASP A 47 -10.85 16.33 -11.05
C ASP A 47 -10.25 17.52 -10.31
N TYR A 48 -10.36 17.50 -8.98
CA TYR A 48 -9.88 18.55 -8.09
C TYR A 48 -9.77 17.99 -6.67
N PHE A 49 -9.37 18.83 -5.71
CA PHE A 49 -9.21 18.43 -4.31
C PHE A 49 -10.45 17.71 -3.76
N HIS A 50 -10.22 16.56 -3.15
CA HIS A 50 -11.27 15.66 -2.67
C HIS A 50 -10.80 14.87 -1.47
N ALA A 51 -11.76 14.29 -0.74
CA ALA A 51 -11.51 13.41 0.39
C ALA A 51 -12.55 12.29 0.45
N LEU A 52 -12.20 11.23 1.17
CA LEU A 52 -13.04 10.05 1.37
C LEU A 52 -13.00 9.65 2.85
N ALA A 53 -14.16 9.30 3.41
CA ALA A 53 -14.29 8.70 4.72
C ALA A 53 -15.39 7.64 4.71
N ILE A 54 -15.25 6.61 5.54
CA ILE A 54 -16.27 5.57 5.73
C ILE A 54 -16.56 5.45 7.23
N PRO A 55 -17.67 6.01 7.72
CA PRO A 55 -18.08 5.85 9.11
C PRO A 55 -18.51 4.42 9.42
N GLY A 56 -18.78 4.16 10.70
CA GLY A 56 -18.97 2.81 11.26
C GLY A 56 -20.16 2.03 10.70
N ASP A 57 -21.13 2.68 10.06
CA ASP A 57 -22.25 2.01 9.38
C ASP A 57 -21.89 1.47 7.98
N GLY A 58 -20.68 1.77 7.49
CA GLY A 58 -20.22 1.38 6.15
C GLY A 58 -20.74 2.27 5.02
N SER A 59 -21.40 3.39 5.33
CA SER A 59 -21.79 4.37 4.32
C SER A 59 -20.56 5.06 3.73
N LEU A 60 -20.61 5.42 2.43
CA LEU A 60 -19.50 6.11 1.77
C LEU A 60 -19.72 7.62 1.87
N VAL A 61 -18.83 8.36 2.54
CA VAL A 61 -18.84 9.83 2.56
C VAL A 61 -17.73 10.37 1.68
N ARG A 62 -18.10 11.06 0.60
CA ARG A 62 -17.18 11.68 -0.34
C ARG A 62 -17.28 13.20 -0.22
N VAL A 63 -16.15 13.88 -0.39
CA VAL A 63 -16.07 15.34 -0.38
C VAL A 63 -15.29 15.81 -1.59
N ARG A 64 -15.73 16.89 -2.22
CA ARG A 64 -15.00 17.51 -3.33
C ARG A 64 -15.07 19.04 -3.27
N ILE A 65 -14.05 19.66 -3.82
CA ILE A 65 -14.01 21.10 -4.10
C ILE A 65 -14.17 21.28 -5.61
N THR A 66 -14.94 22.28 -6.07
CA THR A 66 -14.99 22.59 -7.51
C THR A 66 -13.76 23.38 -7.96
N PRO A 67 -13.40 23.35 -9.26
CA PRO A 67 -12.28 24.14 -9.76
C PRO A 67 -12.44 25.66 -9.52
N PRO A 68 -11.35 26.44 -9.61
CA PRO A 68 -11.39 27.90 -9.39
C PRO A 68 -12.44 28.64 -10.22
N ALA A 69 -12.70 28.18 -11.45
CA ALA A 69 -13.70 28.76 -12.34
C ALA A 69 -15.16 28.67 -11.81
N ASP A 70 -15.44 27.77 -10.86
CA ASP A 70 -16.74 27.62 -10.19
C ASP A 70 -16.68 28.03 -8.70
N GLY A 71 -15.74 28.92 -8.35
CA GLY A 71 -15.68 29.56 -7.03
C GLY A 71 -15.19 28.65 -5.90
N ARG A 72 -14.57 27.50 -6.22
CA ARG A 72 -14.05 26.55 -5.23
C ARG A 72 -15.06 26.17 -4.16
N LYS A 73 -16.24 25.76 -4.62
CA LYS A 73 -17.38 25.34 -3.79
C LYS A 73 -17.11 23.97 -3.19
N LEU A 74 -17.41 23.81 -1.91
CA LEU A 74 -17.29 22.55 -1.18
C LEU A 74 -18.61 21.77 -1.26
N TYR A 75 -18.54 20.55 -1.76
CA TYR A 75 -19.66 19.61 -1.84
C TYR A 75 -19.34 18.34 -1.05
N HIS A 76 -20.38 17.73 -0.49
CA HIS A 76 -20.30 16.39 0.11
C HIS A 76 -21.38 15.48 -0.46
N GLN A 77 -21.14 14.17 -0.39
CA GLN A 77 -22.08 13.12 -0.77
C GLN A 77 -22.02 12.03 0.28
N ARG A 78 -23.19 11.45 0.60
CA ARG A 78 -23.29 10.22 1.37
C ARG A 78 -24.02 9.17 0.54
N VAL A 79 -23.44 7.98 0.44
CA VAL A 79 -24.10 6.78 -0.10
C VAL A 79 -24.29 5.79 1.05
N ALA A 80 -25.54 5.61 1.49
CA ALA A 80 -25.86 4.88 2.73
C ALA A 80 -25.45 3.40 2.70
N SER A 81 -25.55 2.76 1.53
CA SER A 81 -25.23 1.35 1.33
C SER A 81 -24.51 1.20 -0.01
N PRO A 82 -23.20 1.53 -0.05
CA PRO A 82 -22.47 1.64 -1.30
C PRO A 82 -22.24 0.26 -1.93
N GLY A 83 -22.59 0.11 -3.21
CA GLY A 83 -22.45 -1.12 -3.98
C GLY A 83 -22.49 -0.87 -5.48
N PRO A 84 -22.46 -1.93 -6.31
CA PRO A 84 -22.41 -1.81 -7.77
C PRO A 84 -23.58 -1.05 -8.39
N GLU A 85 -24.76 -1.14 -7.77
CA GLU A 85 -26.00 -0.48 -8.23
C GLU A 85 -26.26 0.88 -7.57
N SER A 86 -25.34 1.38 -6.75
CA SER A 86 -25.54 2.65 -6.05
C SER A 86 -25.36 3.85 -6.96
N ASP A 87 -26.14 4.90 -6.73
CA ASP A 87 -25.93 6.19 -7.37
C ASP A 87 -24.85 7.00 -6.63
N PHE A 88 -23.77 7.32 -7.34
CA PHE A 88 -22.63 8.12 -6.85
C PHE A 88 -22.57 9.52 -7.50
N SER A 89 -23.63 9.96 -8.18
CA SER A 89 -23.69 11.25 -8.91
C SER A 89 -24.28 12.42 -8.11
N GLN A 90 -25.02 12.14 -7.02
CA GLN A 90 -25.74 13.18 -6.27
C GLN A 90 -24.84 13.88 -5.24
N TRP A 91 -24.55 15.16 -5.45
CA TRP A 91 -23.73 15.98 -4.56
C TRP A 91 -24.56 17.07 -3.87
N THR A 92 -24.31 17.28 -2.58
CA THR A 92 -24.94 18.35 -1.80
C THR A 92 -23.95 19.49 -1.58
N TYR A 93 -24.36 20.71 -1.90
CA TYR A 93 -23.55 21.91 -1.66
C TYR A 93 -23.58 22.26 -0.17
N SER A 94 -22.40 22.45 0.43
CA SER A 94 -22.27 22.79 1.86
C SER A 94 -22.54 24.26 2.20
N GLY A 95 -22.79 25.12 1.20
CA GLY A 95 -22.82 26.57 1.39
C GLY A 95 -21.44 27.23 1.47
N GLN A 96 -20.35 26.47 1.41
CA GLN A 96 -18.98 26.98 1.53
C GLN A 96 -18.28 27.11 0.18
N TYR A 97 -17.52 28.19 0.02
CA TYR A 97 -16.77 28.53 -1.19
C TYR A 97 -15.35 28.96 -0.83
N ASN A 98 -14.51 29.18 -1.85
CA ASN A 98 -13.09 29.52 -1.71
C ASN A 98 -12.27 28.49 -0.90
N ALA A 99 -12.73 27.24 -0.81
CA ALA A 99 -11.95 26.17 -0.20
C ALA A 99 -10.76 25.82 -1.11
N VAL A 100 -9.54 25.79 -0.57
CA VAL A 100 -8.34 25.48 -1.37
C VAL A 100 -7.84 24.07 -1.16
N ILE A 101 -8.27 23.40 -0.08
CA ILE A 101 -7.95 22.01 0.20
C ILE A 101 -8.96 21.40 1.17
N VAL A 102 -9.10 20.06 1.19
CA VAL A 102 -10.07 19.34 2.02
C VAL A 102 -9.52 18.02 2.55
N ALA A 103 -9.91 17.64 3.76
CA ALA A 103 -9.76 16.31 4.34
C ALA A 103 -11.08 15.82 4.94
N ALA A 104 -11.22 14.52 5.10
CA ALA A 104 -12.33 13.90 5.80
C ALA A 104 -11.81 12.76 6.67
N GLY A 105 -12.44 12.55 7.82
CA GLY A 105 -12.17 11.42 8.70
C GLY A 105 -13.43 11.03 9.47
N SER A 106 -13.48 9.80 9.96
CA SER A 106 -14.63 9.29 10.70
C SER A 106 -14.24 8.34 11.82
N LEU A 107 -15.08 8.27 12.84
CA LEU A 107 -15.04 7.27 13.90
C LEU A 107 -16.46 6.98 14.40
N GLY A 108 -16.88 5.72 14.32
CA GLY A 108 -18.26 5.36 14.68
C GLY A 108 -19.27 6.16 13.86
N ALA A 109 -20.18 6.87 14.52
CA ALA A 109 -21.17 7.72 13.87
C ALA A 109 -20.65 9.13 13.50
N GLU A 110 -19.50 9.54 14.06
CA GLU A 110 -18.96 10.88 13.81
C GLU A 110 -18.20 10.91 12.48
N VAL A 111 -18.50 11.92 11.66
CA VAL A 111 -17.75 12.26 10.45
C VAL A 111 -17.37 13.73 10.54
N SER A 112 -16.09 14.04 10.29
CA SER A 112 -15.61 15.42 10.21
C SER A 112 -15.03 15.70 8.83
N ILE A 113 -15.45 16.82 8.24
CA ILE A 113 -14.86 17.41 7.05
C ILE A 113 -14.05 18.63 7.48
N PHE A 114 -12.80 18.70 7.06
CA PHE A 114 -11.91 19.82 7.32
C PHE A 114 -11.54 20.49 6.00
N TRP A 115 -11.50 21.81 5.96
CA TRP A 115 -11.00 22.55 4.80
C TRP A 115 -10.32 23.84 5.22
N ILE A 116 -9.45 24.33 4.35
CA ILE A 116 -8.82 25.64 4.49
C ILE A 116 -9.34 26.52 3.35
N LYS A 117 -9.72 27.77 3.66
CA LYS A 117 -10.11 28.76 2.66
C LYS A 117 -8.92 29.57 2.17
N SER A 118 -9.10 30.27 1.04
CA SER A 118 -8.08 31.16 0.48
C SER A 118 -7.70 32.34 1.39
N ASP A 119 -8.54 32.68 2.36
CA ASP A 119 -8.25 33.68 3.42
C ASP A 119 -7.49 33.08 4.62
N ARG A 120 -7.06 31.80 4.49
CA ARG A 120 -6.33 30.98 5.47
C ARG A 120 -7.18 30.39 6.59
N SER A 121 -8.47 30.69 6.67
CA SER A 121 -9.32 30.15 7.74
C SER A 121 -9.49 28.62 7.62
N VAL A 122 -9.24 27.92 8.72
CA VAL A 122 -9.36 26.45 8.83
C VAL A 122 -10.68 26.14 9.53
N TYR A 123 -11.53 25.35 8.88
CA TYR A 123 -12.85 24.99 9.38
C TYR A 123 -13.01 23.49 9.58
N GLN A 124 -13.94 23.14 10.48
CA GLN A 124 -14.51 21.82 10.64
C GLN A 124 -16.02 21.86 10.37
N LEU A 125 -16.54 20.87 9.65
CA LEU A 125 -17.96 20.56 9.53
C LEU A 125 -18.18 19.15 10.06
N LYS A 126 -19.04 19.02 11.07
CA LYS A 126 -19.23 17.76 11.81
C LYS A 126 -20.62 17.18 11.56
N SER A 127 -20.68 15.87 11.39
CA SER A 127 -21.88 15.04 11.42
C SER A 127 -21.75 14.04 12.57
N THR A 128 -22.87 13.72 13.22
CA THR A 128 -22.95 12.72 14.30
C THR A 128 -23.84 11.53 13.93
N ASP A 129 -24.23 11.43 12.66
CA ASP A 129 -25.17 10.45 12.13
C ASP A 129 -24.67 9.89 10.78
N TYR A 130 -23.39 9.53 10.74
CA TYR A 130 -22.75 8.86 9.60
C TYR A 130 -22.74 9.72 8.32
N GLY A 131 -22.80 11.05 8.45
CA GLY A 131 -22.85 11.99 7.33
C GLY A 131 -24.24 12.25 6.77
N ALA A 132 -25.31 11.81 7.44
CA ALA A 132 -26.69 12.01 6.98
C ALA A 132 -27.17 13.45 7.19
N SER A 133 -26.80 14.07 8.31
CA SER A 133 -26.99 15.49 8.59
C SER A 133 -25.69 16.14 9.08
N TRP A 134 -25.60 17.46 8.91
CA TRP A 134 -24.40 18.23 9.20
C TRP A 134 -24.74 19.42 10.10
N GLY A 135 -23.88 19.69 11.08
CA GLY A 135 -23.96 20.88 11.92
C GLY A 135 -23.53 22.15 11.19
N ALA A 136 -23.26 23.21 11.95
CA ALA A 136 -22.68 24.43 11.40
C ALA A 136 -21.15 24.31 11.26
N PRO A 137 -20.54 24.93 10.23
CA PRO A 137 -19.09 25.11 10.16
C PRO A 137 -18.53 25.80 11.41
N GLN A 138 -17.49 25.21 12.00
CA GLN A 138 -16.74 25.79 13.11
C GLN A 138 -15.36 26.25 12.62
N LEU A 139 -15.01 27.51 12.85
CA LEU A 139 -13.65 28.01 12.66
C LEU A 139 -12.75 27.45 13.78
N ILE A 140 -11.66 26.78 13.42
CA ILE A 140 -10.78 26.11 14.40
C ILE A 140 -9.36 26.67 14.44
N ASP A 141 -8.88 27.29 13.35
CA ASP A 141 -7.55 27.91 13.27
C ASP A 141 -7.41 28.74 11.99
N TYR A 142 -6.20 29.24 11.74
CA TYR A 142 -5.74 29.80 10.47
C TYR A 142 -4.42 29.15 10.04
N SER A 143 -4.27 28.88 8.75
CA SER A 143 -2.96 28.56 8.19
C SER A 143 -2.04 29.79 8.26
N PRO A 144 -0.74 29.63 8.56
CA PRO A 144 0.19 30.75 8.60
C PRO A 144 0.27 31.55 7.29
N THR A 145 0.25 30.87 6.15
CA THR A 145 0.35 31.49 4.82
C THR A 145 -0.75 30.99 3.87
N THR A 146 -0.76 31.50 2.65
CA THR A 146 -1.69 31.11 1.58
C THR A 146 -1.19 29.95 0.73
N ALA A 147 0.04 29.48 0.93
CA ALA A 147 0.63 28.37 0.19
C ALA A 147 0.31 27.04 0.88
N ILE A 148 -0.97 26.69 0.83
CA ILE A 148 -1.56 25.53 1.49
C ILE A 148 -1.49 24.33 0.54
N ASN A 149 -0.72 23.32 0.90
CA ASN A 149 -0.34 22.24 -0.01
C ASN A 149 -0.84 20.84 0.43
N GLY A 150 -1.37 20.72 1.65
CA GLY A 150 -1.84 19.44 2.19
C GLY A 150 -2.72 19.62 3.44
N ILE A 151 -3.72 18.76 3.63
CA ILE A 151 -4.44 18.61 4.89
C ILE A 151 -4.85 17.15 5.06
N ALA A 152 -4.73 16.62 6.28
CA ALA A 152 -5.13 15.28 6.66
C ALA A 152 -5.73 15.28 8.06
N ALA A 153 -6.69 14.41 8.29
CA ALA A 153 -7.28 14.23 9.62
C ALA A 153 -7.52 12.75 9.89
N CYS A 154 -7.22 12.31 11.10
CA CYS A 154 -7.56 10.97 11.56
C CYS A 154 -7.97 10.99 13.03
N TYR A 155 -8.83 10.05 13.40
CA TYR A 155 -9.32 9.91 14.77
C TYR A 155 -8.45 8.94 15.55
N ARG A 156 -8.27 9.23 16.84
CA ARG A 156 -7.93 8.23 17.84
C ARG A 156 -9.16 7.37 18.19
N PRO A 157 -8.99 6.15 18.72
CA PRO A 157 -10.10 5.33 19.20
C PRO A 157 -10.97 5.98 20.28
N ASN A 158 -10.43 6.95 21.04
CA ASN A 158 -11.17 7.68 22.07
C ASN A 158 -12.00 8.87 21.53
N GLY A 159 -11.97 9.16 20.23
CA GLY A 159 -12.69 10.28 19.62
C GLY A 159 -11.88 11.58 19.48
N ASP A 160 -10.67 11.63 20.00
CA ASP A 160 -9.74 12.73 19.74
C ASP A 160 -9.33 12.75 18.27
N ILE A 161 -8.93 13.92 17.76
CA ILE A 161 -8.56 14.12 16.36
C ILE A 161 -7.14 14.65 16.27
N GLY A 162 -6.33 14.05 15.40
CA GLY A 162 -5.12 14.67 14.86
C GLY A 162 -5.42 15.32 13.52
N LEU A 163 -5.18 16.62 13.40
CA LEU A 163 -5.28 17.39 12.17
C LEU A 163 -3.89 17.85 11.76
N PHE A 164 -3.50 17.53 10.53
CA PHE A 164 -2.19 17.84 9.98
C PHE A 164 -2.38 18.67 8.72
N PHE A 165 -1.58 19.72 8.53
CA PHE A 165 -1.61 20.48 7.28
C PHE A 165 -0.23 21.00 6.90
N ALA A 166 0.04 20.94 5.59
CA ALA A 166 1.28 21.39 4.98
C ALA A 166 1.09 22.82 4.46
N ASP A 167 1.93 23.74 4.93
CA ASP A 167 1.96 25.14 4.54
C ASP A 167 3.40 25.50 4.16
N GLN A 168 3.64 25.74 2.86
CA GLN A 168 4.98 25.88 2.28
C GLN A 168 5.87 24.68 2.63
N ASP A 169 6.94 24.91 3.38
CA ASP A 169 7.94 23.94 3.81
C ASP A 169 7.69 23.40 5.23
N THR A 170 6.56 23.77 5.85
CA THR A 170 6.27 23.46 7.25
C THR A 170 5.02 22.60 7.37
N LEU A 171 5.15 21.49 8.10
CA LEU A 171 4.01 20.68 8.53
C LEU A 171 3.56 21.12 9.93
N TYR A 172 2.25 21.34 10.09
CA TYR A 172 1.65 21.66 11.38
C TYR A 172 0.78 20.49 11.86
N ALA A 173 0.85 20.20 13.16
CA ALA A 173 -0.06 19.31 13.86
C ALA A 173 -0.95 20.11 14.80
N LYS A 174 -2.26 19.85 14.77
CA LYS A 174 -3.25 20.39 15.71
C LYS A 174 -4.08 19.24 16.23
N GLN A 175 -4.34 19.22 17.53
CA GLN A 175 -5.09 18.14 18.16
C GLN A 175 -6.41 18.65 18.73
N ARG A 176 -7.46 17.82 18.66
CA ARG A 176 -8.67 17.98 19.47
C ARG A 176 -8.63 16.94 20.57
N LEU A 177 -8.50 17.38 21.82
CA LEU A 177 -8.45 16.53 23.01
C LEU A 177 -9.69 16.77 23.85
N ASN A 178 -10.48 15.74 24.13
CA ASN A 178 -11.73 15.86 24.90
C ASN A 178 -12.63 16.99 24.37
N ASP A 179 -12.86 17.01 23.06
CA ASP A 179 -13.61 18.06 22.32
C ASP A 179 -13.02 19.48 22.33
N ILE A 180 -11.81 19.68 22.88
CA ILE A 180 -11.13 20.98 22.92
C ILE A 180 -9.96 20.98 21.93
N TRP A 181 -10.01 21.91 20.96
CA TRP A 181 -8.91 22.18 20.05
C TRP A 181 -7.73 22.81 20.79
N GLN A 182 -6.57 22.18 20.68
CA GLN A 182 -5.31 22.65 21.21
C GLN A 182 -4.63 23.62 20.23
N ASP A 183 -3.61 24.34 20.69
CA ASP A 183 -2.74 25.10 19.80
C ASP A 183 -2.03 24.17 18.81
N LYS A 184 -1.76 24.71 17.61
CA LYS A 184 -0.99 23.97 16.60
C LYS A 184 0.50 24.04 16.90
N THR A 185 1.21 22.96 16.59
CA THR A 185 2.67 22.84 16.72
C THR A 185 3.26 22.59 15.34
N SER A 186 4.33 23.30 14.99
CA SER A 186 5.11 23.00 13.78
C SER A 186 5.98 21.77 13.99
N TRP A 187 6.28 21.06 12.91
CA TRP A 187 7.34 20.05 12.93
C TRP A 187 8.72 20.66 13.17
N ASP A 188 9.69 19.81 13.48
CA ASP A 188 11.09 20.16 13.73
C ASP A 188 12.02 19.71 12.58
N LYS A 189 11.46 19.48 11.39
CA LYS A 189 12.17 18.92 10.24
C LYS A 189 12.48 19.95 9.16
N THR A 190 13.43 19.60 8.30
CA THR A 190 13.76 20.34 7.08
C THR A 190 13.57 19.43 5.88
N SER A 191 12.67 19.78 4.96
CA SER A 191 12.39 18.98 3.76
C SER A 191 12.27 19.76 2.47
N GLY A 192 12.29 21.10 2.50
CA GLY A 192 11.87 21.96 1.38
C GLY A 192 10.34 22.01 1.23
N GLU A 193 9.84 22.49 0.08
CA GLU A 193 8.40 22.73 -0.15
C GLU A 193 7.58 21.44 -0.11
N LEU A 194 6.54 21.41 0.70
CA LEU A 194 5.61 20.29 0.80
C LEU A 194 4.54 20.38 -0.27
N SER A 195 4.04 19.23 -0.72
CA SER A 195 3.02 19.11 -1.78
C SER A 195 1.84 18.21 -1.43
N GLY A 196 1.81 17.67 -0.21
CA GLY A 196 0.74 16.80 0.27
C GLY A 196 1.06 16.16 1.62
N VAL A 197 0.02 15.84 2.39
CA VAL A 197 0.10 15.03 3.61
C VAL A 197 -1.13 14.13 3.72
N ALA A 198 -0.92 12.90 4.17
CA ALA A 198 -1.95 11.95 4.60
C ALA A 198 -1.60 11.42 6.00
N ALA A 199 -2.62 11.06 6.78
CA ALA A 199 -2.45 10.59 8.15
C ALA A 199 -3.30 9.34 8.41
N CYS A 200 -2.73 8.38 9.13
CA CYS A 200 -3.44 7.21 9.66
C CYS A 200 -3.03 7.01 11.12
N TYR A 201 -3.99 6.75 12.00
CA TYR A 201 -3.71 6.47 13.41
C TYR A 201 -3.58 4.96 13.65
N ASP A 202 -2.50 4.56 14.32
CA ASP A 202 -2.22 3.18 14.70
C ASP A 202 -1.22 3.17 15.87
N GLY A 203 -1.71 3.51 17.06
CA GLY A 203 -0.88 3.72 18.25
C GLY A 203 -0.17 5.08 18.26
N ASP A 204 0.36 5.53 17.12
CA ASP A 204 0.83 6.89 16.86
C ASP A 204 0.14 7.47 15.60
N PHE A 205 0.37 8.76 15.30
CA PHE A 205 -0.05 9.37 14.05
C PHE A 205 1.00 9.14 12.96
N ASN A 206 0.75 8.15 12.10
CA ASN A 206 1.61 7.79 10.98
C ASN A 206 1.28 8.67 9.78
N LEU A 207 2.28 9.33 9.20
CA LEU A 207 2.12 10.34 8.18
C LEU A 207 2.89 9.96 6.91
N PHE A 208 2.19 10.08 5.78
CA PHE A 208 2.78 10.02 4.45
C PHE A 208 2.81 11.43 3.87
N VAL A 209 4.00 11.90 3.49
CA VAL A 209 4.24 13.28 3.06
C VAL A 209 4.88 13.29 1.67
N THR A 210 4.41 14.18 0.80
CA THR A 210 5.04 14.47 -0.50
C THR A 210 5.63 15.88 -0.46
N GLY A 211 6.75 16.08 -1.14
CA GLY A 211 7.38 17.40 -1.23
C GLY A 211 8.59 17.44 -2.16
N GLN A 212 9.26 18.58 -2.19
CA GLN A 212 10.48 18.85 -2.94
C GLN A 212 11.57 19.31 -1.98
N ASP A 213 12.73 18.66 -2.02
CA ASP A 213 13.88 19.07 -1.21
C ASP A 213 14.51 20.39 -1.67
N PRO A 214 15.34 21.04 -0.83
CA PRO A 214 16.02 22.27 -1.20
C PRO A 214 16.91 22.14 -2.45
N GLU A 215 17.32 20.93 -2.81
CA GLU A 215 18.07 20.61 -4.03
C GLU A 215 17.17 20.40 -5.26
N GLY A 216 15.84 20.51 -5.11
CA GLY A 216 14.85 20.42 -6.18
C GLY A 216 14.34 18.99 -6.47
N ASN A 217 14.75 17.98 -5.70
CA ASN A 217 14.31 16.60 -5.88
C ASN A 217 12.95 16.37 -5.23
N PHE A 218 12.01 15.81 -5.98
CA PHE A 218 10.72 15.41 -5.41
C PHE A 218 10.86 14.13 -4.61
N LYS A 219 10.23 14.07 -3.44
CA LYS A 219 10.38 12.98 -2.48
C LYS A 219 9.07 12.55 -1.87
N LEU A 220 9.05 11.27 -1.50
CA LEU A 220 8.03 10.62 -0.70
C LEU A 220 8.65 10.28 0.66
N TYR A 221 7.99 10.70 1.73
CA TYR A 221 8.47 10.54 3.08
C TYR A 221 7.47 9.81 3.99
N SER A 222 8.01 9.03 4.91
CA SER A 222 7.31 8.56 6.11
C SER A 222 7.75 9.39 7.31
N LEU A 223 6.78 9.76 8.15
CA LEU A 223 6.98 10.53 9.37
C LEU A 223 5.97 10.08 10.42
N ILE A 224 6.35 10.09 11.70
CA ILE A 224 5.44 9.78 12.80
C ILE A 224 5.36 10.98 13.71
N TYR A 225 4.14 11.40 14.04
CA TYR A 225 3.88 12.28 15.18
C TYR A 225 3.43 11.41 16.36
N GLY A 226 4.26 11.40 17.40
CA GLY A 226 4.15 10.45 18.49
C GLY A 226 2.94 10.70 19.37
N ASP A 227 2.36 9.60 19.81
CA ASP A 227 1.30 9.48 20.82
C ASP A 227 1.69 8.48 21.92
N GLY A 228 2.95 8.04 21.94
CA GLY A 228 3.55 7.23 22.98
C GLY A 228 3.72 5.76 22.65
N GLN A 229 3.51 5.32 21.40
CA GLN A 229 3.69 3.92 21.01
C GLN A 229 5.13 3.64 20.53
N GLU A 230 5.51 4.15 19.37
CA GLU A 230 6.86 4.05 18.79
C GLU A 230 7.64 5.33 19.05
N VAL A 231 6.94 6.47 19.02
CA VAL A 231 7.51 7.81 19.24
C VAL A 231 6.88 8.44 20.47
N PRO A 232 7.66 9.12 21.34
CA PRO A 232 7.11 9.81 22.51
C PRO A 232 5.99 10.79 22.16
N ALA A 233 4.98 10.87 23.02
CA ALA A 233 3.82 11.72 22.79
C ALA A 233 4.23 13.19 22.54
N GLY A 234 3.71 13.77 21.46
CA GLY A 234 3.96 15.17 21.08
C GLY A 234 5.29 15.45 20.39
N THR A 235 6.07 14.43 20.03
CA THR A 235 7.34 14.59 19.31
C THR A 235 7.28 13.99 17.90
N TRP A 236 8.23 14.38 17.04
CA TRP A 236 8.30 13.93 15.65
C TRP A 236 9.43 12.92 15.47
N SER A 237 9.17 11.81 14.77
CA SER A 237 10.24 10.89 14.33
C SER A 237 11.16 11.55 13.33
N GLU A 238 12.29 10.91 13.03
CA GLU A 238 13.09 11.24 11.84
C GLU A 238 12.24 11.24 10.56
N LEU A 239 12.56 12.14 9.62
CA LEU A 239 11.92 12.21 8.31
C LEU A 239 12.58 11.18 7.38
N ARG A 240 11.87 10.09 7.07
CA ARG A 240 12.44 8.96 6.32
C ARG A 240 11.99 8.98 4.87
N GLU A 241 12.93 9.14 3.95
CA GLU A 241 12.66 9.05 2.52
C GLU A 241 12.46 7.60 2.09
N PHE A 242 11.44 7.32 1.28
CA PHE A 242 11.29 6.04 0.60
C PHE A 242 11.07 6.15 -0.91
N ALA A 243 10.93 7.33 -1.50
CA ALA A 243 11.11 7.46 -2.95
C ALA A 243 11.61 8.86 -3.27
N ARG A 244 12.30 8.97 -4.39
CA ARG A 244 12.75 10.25 -4.94
C ARG A 244 12.62 10.26 -6.45
N ALA A 245 12.42 11.44 -7.01
CA ALA A 245 12.69 11.75 -8.39
C ALA A 245 13.71 12.90 -8.46
N PRO A 246 14.69 12.84 -9.37
CA PRO A 246 15.75 13.83 -9.44
C PRO A 246 15.22 15.17 -9.97
N ALA A 247 15.84 16.27 -9.54
CA ALA A 247 15.45 17.64 -9.91
C ALA A 247 15.44 17.90 -11.42
N ASP A 248 16.36 17.28 -12.17
CA ASP A 248 16.45 17.37 -13.63
C ASP A 248 15.52 16.38 -14.37
N GLY A 249 14.81 15.54 -13.62
CA GLY A 249 13.98 14.45 -14.14
C GLY A 249 12.60 14.87 -14.65
N LYS A 250 12.18 16.14 -14.48
CA LYS A 250 10.84 16.64 -14.88
C LYS A 250 9.65 15.92 -14.22
N PHE A 251 9.86 15.37 -13.02
CA PHE A 251 8.82 14.73 -12.22
C PHE A 251 8.35 15.68 -11.11
N GLU A 252 7.08 15.57 -10.73
CA GLU A 252 6.51 16.18 -9.53
C GLU A 252 5.70 15.10 -8.79
N TYR A 253 5.78 15.09 -7.45
CA TYR A 253 4.90 14.30 -6.59
C TYR A 253 3.99 15.23 -5.81
N CYS A 254 2.68 14.97 -5.83
CA CYS A 254 1.70 15.77 -5.11
C CYS A 254 0.51 14.91 -4.67
N GLN A 255 -0.30 15.46 -3.77
CA GLN A 255 -1.48 14.80 -3.17
C GLN A 255 -1.12 13.49 -2.46
N ALA A 256 -1.30 13.43 -1.16
CA ALA A 256 -1.07 12.21 -0.40
C ALA A 256 -2.41 11.66 0.09
N PHE A 257 -2.60 10.36 -0.07
CA PHE A 257 -3.68 9.62 0.55
C PHE A 257 -3.12 8.35 1.17
N MET A 258 -3.62 7.97 2.34
CA MET A 258 -3.16 6.78 3.05
C MET A 258 -4.27 6.22 3.92
N ASP A 259 -4.32 4.90 3.99
CA ASP A 259 -5.18 4.14 4.89
C ASP A 259 -4.48 2.82 5.25
N LYS A 260 -4.96 2.14 6.29
CA LYS A 260 -4.38 0.89 6.80
C LYS A 260 -5.43 -0.21 6.97
N PRO A 261 -6.00 -0.76 5.88
CA PRO A 261 -6.93 -1.89 5.96
C PRO A 261 -6.29 -3.20 6.43
N ASP A 262 -5.03 -3.43 6.08
CA ASP A 262 -4.23 -4.62 6.42
C ASP A 262 -2.78 -4.20 6.71
N VAL A 263 -2.14 -3.62 5.71
CA VAL A 263 -0.88 -2.89 5.78
C VAL A 263 -1.14 -1.42 5.44
N TYR A 264 -0.17 -0.55 5.66
CA TYR A 264 -0.29 0.82 5.18
C TYR A 264 -0.31 0.81 3.65
N ARG A 265 -1.32 1.43 3.06
CA ARG A 265 -1.48 1.58 1.61
C ARG A 265 -1.59 3.06 1.31
N CYS A 266 -0.75 3.55 0.41
CA CYS A 266 -0.72 4.96 0.05
C CYS A 266 -0.91 5.18 -1.45
N PHE A 267 -1.50 6.32 -1.78
CA PHE A 267 -1.68 6.82 -3.13
C PHE A 267 -1.15 8.25 -3.22
N PHE A 268 -0.56 8.58 -4.36
CA PHE A 268 -0.16 9.94 -4.69
C PHE A 268 -0.26 10.21 -6.17
N ALA A 269 -0.35 11.48 -6.58
CA ALA A 269 -0.28 11.87 -7.98
C ALA A 269 1.18 12.09 -8.39
N GLU A 270 1.57 11.48 -9.50
CA GLU A 270 2.85 11.73 -10.16
C GLU A 270 2.59 12.43 -11.48
N LYS A 271 3.27 13.56 -11.68
CA LYS A 271 3.27 14.32 -12.92
C LYS A 271 4.64 14.23 -13.57
N PHE A 272 4.65 13.94 -14.86
CA PHE A 272 5.86 13.95 -15.67
C PHE A 272 5.66 14.91 -16.84
N SER A 273 6.57 15.87 -16.99
CA SER A 273 6.51 16.91 -18.04
C SER A 273 7.55 16.71 -19.15
N GLY A 274 8.14 15.51 -19.23
CA GLY A 274 9.03 15.12 -20.33
C GLY A 274 8.30 14.67 -21.59
N THR A 275 9.00 13.89 -22.43
CA THR A 275 8.41 13.25 -23.62
C THR A 275 7.36 12.23 -23.18
N GLU A 276 6.17 12.24 -23.78
CA GLU A 276 5.02 11.45 -23.30
C GLU A 276 4.57 11.89 -21.89
N ALA A 277 4.36 13.19 -21.73
CA ALA A 277 3.88 13.79 -20.48
C ALA A 277 2.60 13.12 -19.97
N TYR A 278 2.50 12.96 -18.66
CA TYR A 278 1.33 12.40 -18.00
C TYR A 278 1.11 12.99 -16.62
N THR A 279 -0.10 12.81 -16.11
CA THR A 279 -0.41 12.94 -14.69
C THR A 279 -1.38 11.84 -14.29
N ARG A 280 -0.95 11.01 -13.33
CA ARG A 280 -1.70 9.82 -12.90
C ARG A 280 -1.42 9.47 -11.45
N PRO A 281 -2.35 8.76 -10.77
CA PRO A 281 -2.08 8.21 -9.46
C PRO A 281 -1.06 7.07 -9.53
N PHE A 282 -0.21 7.01 -8.52
CA PHE A 282 0.65 5.88 -8.18
C PHE A 282 0.25 5.37 -6.80
N TRP A 283 0.55 4.11 -6.54
CA TRP A 283 0.29 3.50 -5.25
C TRP A 283 1.45 2.64 -4.77
N SER A 284 1.58 2.56 -3.45
CA SER A 284 2.52 1.69 -2.75
C SER A 284 1.86 1.15 -1.48
N HIS A 285 2.54 0.20 -0.83
CA HIS A 285 2.17 -0.29 0.47
C HIS A 285 3.40 -0.66 1.29
N SER A 286 3.27 -0.66 2.61
CA SER A 286 4.30 -1.18 3.51
C SER A 286 4.41 -2.70 3.36
N VAL A 287 5.59 -3.23 3.63
CA VAL A 287 5.82 -4.68 3.65
C VAL A 287 5.02 -5.32 4.80
N ALA A 288 4.57 -6.56 4.62
CA ALA A 288 3.87 -7.29 5.67
C ALA A 288 4.75 -7.47 6.92
N ASP A 289 4.14 -7.44 8.10
CA ASP A 289 4.79 -7.64 9.40
C ASP A 289 5.94 -6.65 9.70
N THR A 290 5.94 -5.46 9.13
CA THR A 290 6.89 -4.37 9.46
C THR A 290 6.19 -3.25 10.20
N LYS A 291 6.94 -2.51 11.02
CA LYS A 291 6.44 -1.28 11.63
C LYS A 291 6.45 -0.14 10.61
N PHE A 292 5.66 0.91 10.85
CA PHE A 292 5.68 2.08 9.99
C PHE A 292 7.06 2.77 10.00
N GLY A 293 7.68 2.90 11.18
CA GLY A 293 9.00 3.52 11.33
C GLY A 293 10.15 2.75 10.68
N ASP A 294 9.97 1.46 10.34
CA ASP A 294 10.95 0.70 9.55
C ASP A 294 11.12 1.28 8.14
N ASN A 295 10.13 2.03 7.63
CA ASN A 295 10.14 2.68 6.32
C ASN A 295 10.40 1.71 5.15
N LEU A 296 9.83 0.51 5.24
CA LEU A 296 9.94 -0.55 4.24
C LEU A 296 8.70 -0.57 3.34
N TRP A 297 8.86 0.01 2.15
CA TRP A 297 7.78 0.19 1.17
C TRP A 297 8.06 -0.55 -0.14
N ARG A 298 7.00 -1.07 -0.75
CA ARG A 298 7.04 -1.58 -2.12
C ARG A 298 7.33 -0.46 -3.11
N GLU A 299 7.98 -0.78 -4.23
CA GLU A 299 8.14 0.16 -5.34
C GLU A 299 6.78 0.74 -5.75
N PRO A 300 6.60 2.07 -5.78
CA PRO A 300 5.39 2.68 -6.28
C PRO A 300 5.10 2.26 -7.72
N VAL A 301 3.87 1.83 -7.99
CA VAL A 301 3.41 1.41 -9.32
C VAL A 301 2.24 2.28 -9.79
N PRO A 302 2.12 2.54 -11.11
CA PRO A 302 1.06 3.40 -11.62
C PRO A 302 -0.30 2.74 -11.49
N PHE A 303 -1.31 3.55 -11.20
CA PHE A 303 -2.72 3.19 -11.38
C PHE A 303 -3.17 3.64 -12.77
N ALA A 304 -3.98 2.83 -13.45
CA ALA A 304 -4.45 3.10 -14.81
C ALA A 304 -5.61 4.13 -14.81
N LEU A 305 -5.29 5.38 -14.46
CA LEU A 305 -6.20 6.52 -14.43
C LEU A 305 -5.43 7.81 -14.73
N SER A 306 -5.95 8.68 -15.59
CA SER A 306 -5.45 10.05 -15.66
C SER A 306 -6.16 10.89 -14.61
N SER A 307 -5.40 11.47 -13.70
CA SER A 307 -5.91 12.32 -12.61
C SER A 307 -4.77 13.19 -12.08
N GLU A 308 -5.05 14.47 -11.95
CA GLU A 308 -4.15 15.48 -11.36
C GLU A 308 -4.21 15.48 -9.83
N TYR A 309 -5.35 15.09 -9.26
CA TYR A 309 -5.60 15.18 -7.81
C TYR A 309 -5.57 13.85 -7.07
N GLY A 310 -5.21 12.75 -7.76
CA GLY A 310 -4.96 11.45 -7.15
C GLY A 310 -6.24 10.65 -6.84
N LEU A 311 -6.10 9.68 -5.93
CA LEU A 311 -7.18 8.79 -5.49
C LEU A 311 -7.18 8.69 -3.97
N ALA A 312 -8.25 9.16 -3.33
CA ALA A 312 -8.46 8.96 -1.90
C ALA A 312 -8.79 7.49 -1.62
N ILE A 313 -8.27 6.96 -0.50
CA ILE A 313 -8.49 5.58 -0.04
C ILE A 313 -9.15 5.56 1.34
N ALA A 314 -10.07 4.62 1.55
CA ALA A 314 -10.66 4.28 2.84
C ALA A 314 -11.10 2.81 2.86
N HIS A 315 -11.38 2.25 4.04
CA HIS A 315 -11.87 0.87 4.17
C HIS A 315 -12.99 0.73 5.19
N HIS A 316 -13.79 -0.32 5.01
CA HIS A 316 -14.76 -0.79 6.01
C HIS A 316 -15.13 -2.24 5.74
N GLY A 317 -15.26 -3.01 6.82
CA GLY A 317 -15.55 -4.44 6.76
C GLY A 317 -14.53 -5.17 5.88
N SER A 318 -15.02 -5.88 4.87
CA SER A 318 -14.19 -6.67 3.95
C SER A 318 -13.79 -5.94 2.67
N TYR A 319 -13.97 -4.61 2.59
CA TYR A 319 -13.74 -3.84 1.37
C TYR A 319 -12.83 -2.63 1.58
N GLY A 320 -11.92 -2.44 0.64
CA GLY A 320 -11.22 -1.18 0.40
C GLY A 320 -11.94 -0.40 -0.70
N TRP A 321 -11.87 0.92 -0.62
CA TRP A 321 -12.53 1.86 -1.52
C TRP A 321 -11.55 2.91 -2.00
N LEU A 322 -11.64 3.26 -3.29
CA LEU A 322 -10.97 4.43 -3.86
C LEU A 322 -12.00 5.41 -4.40
N SER A 323 -11.69 6.71 -4.32
CA SER A 323 -12.54 7.75 -4.89
C SER A 323 -11.72 8.93 -5.39
N HIS A 324 -12.12 9.46 -6.54
CA HIS A 324 -11.93 10.87 -6.92
C HIS A 324 -13.31 11.46 -7.29
N PRO A 325 -13.47 12.75 -7.61
CA PRO A 325 -14.79 13.34 -7.84
C PRO A 325 -15.66 12.59 -8.87
N GLY A 326 -15.07 12.15 -9.99
CA GLY A 326 -15.75 11.46 -11.08
C GLY A 326 -15.60 9.94 -11.09
N GLY A 327 -15.16 9.32 -10.00
CA GLY A 327 -14.95 7.87 -9.97
C GLY A 327 -14.94 7.24 -8.58
N VAL A 328 -15.46 6.01 -8.51
CA VAL A 328 -15.44 5.17 -7.31
C VAL A 328 -15.00 3.77 -7.70
N TRP A 329 -14.09 3.19 -6.92
CA TRP A 329 -13.63 1.81 -7.05
C TRP A 329 -13.77 1.07 -5.73
N ARG A 330 -13.91 -0.26 -5.82
CA ARG A 330 -13.95 -1.15 -4.68
C ARG A 330 -13.11 -2.39 -4.93
N ALA A 331 -12.44 -2.89 -3.89
CA ALA A 331 -11.73 -4.15 -3.89
C ALA A 331 -12.01 -4.93 -2.59
N LYS A 332 -12.05 -6.27 -2.66
CA LYS A 332 -12.13 -7.11 -1.46
C LYS A 332 -10.78 -7.09 -0.73
N LEU A 333 -10.83 -7.02 0.60
CA LEU A 333 -9.68 -7.13 1.50
C LEU A 333 -9.49 -8.56 2.02
N SER A 334 -10.48 -9.44 1.84
CA SER A 334 -10.42 -10.82 2.29
C SER A 334 -9.44 -11.62 1.44
N GLU A 335 -8.62 -12.43 2.11
CA GLU A 335 -7.89 -13.49 1.46
C GLU A 335 -8.88 -14.52 0.89
N GLU A 336 -8.74 -14.79 -0.40
CA GLU A 336 -9.46 -15.84 -1.12
C GLU A 336 -8.44 -16.91 -1.50
N SER A 337 -8.78 -18.17 -1.26
CA SER A 337 -7.91 -19.30 -1.59
C SER A 337 -8.68 -20.45 -2.23
N LEU A 338 -7.97 -21.20 -3.04
CA LEU A 338 -8.46 -22.37 -3.78
C LEU A 338 -7.50 -23.54 -3.56
N ASP A 339 -8.00 -24.61 -2.95
CA ASP A 339 -7.25 -25.86 -2.81
C ASP A 339 -7.27 -26.63 -4.13
N LEU A 340 -6.08 -26.82 -4.72
CA LEU A 340 -5.89 -27.50 -6.00
C LEU A 340 -5.50 -28.97 -5.82
N SER A 341 -5.31 -29.42 -4.58
CA SER A 341 -4.69 -30.71 -4.25
C SER A 341 -5.43 -31.91 -4.84
N ALA A 342 -6.77 -31.87 -4.87
CA ALA A 342 -7.61 -32.94 -5.39
C ALA A 342 -7.49 -33.12 -6.92
N ALA A 343 -7.05 -32.08 -7.65
CA ALA A 343 -6.91 -32.10 -9.09
C ALA A 343 -5.46 -32.30 -9.55
N LEU A 344 -4.49 -32.43 -8.64
CA LEU A 344 -3.08 -32.57 -8.99
C LEU A 344 -2.82 -33.86 -9.81
N LEU A 345 -2.24 -33.68 -11.00
CA LEU A 345 -1.72 -34.76 -11.84
C LEU A 345 -0.20 -34.84 -11.79
N ASN A 346 0.47 -33.69 -11.75
CA ASN A 346 1.92 -33.61 -11.69
C ASN A 346 2.36 -32.33 -10.96
N VAL A 347 3.44 -32.40 -10.20
CA VAL A 347 4.12 -31.25 -9.63
C VAL A 347 5.62 -31.39 -9.83
N ARG A 348 6.24 -30.38 -10.43
CA ARG A 348 7.69 -30.28 -10.58
C ARG A 348 8.18 -29.02 -9.87
N GLN A 349 8.97 -29.22 -8.82
CA GLN A 349 9.67 -28.16 -8.11
C GLN A 349 11.15 -28.21 -8.47
N GLU A 350 11.70 -27.07 -8.90
CA GLU A 350 13.10 -26.90 -9.23
C GLU A 350 13.68 -25.77 -8.38
N THR A 351 14.82 -26.03 -7.74
CA THR A 351 15.48 -25.07 -6.85
C THR A 351 16.92 -24.92 -7.28
N GLU A 352 17.27 -23.71 -7.71
CA GLU A 352 18.62 -23.27 -8.01
C GLU A 352 19.05 -22.19 -6.99
N LYS A 353 20.29 -21.72 -7.10
CA LYS A 353 20.84 -20.74 -6.14
C LYS A 353 20.04 -19.44 -6.09
N GLU A 354 19.53 -18.98 -7.24
CA GLU A 354 18.92 -17.67 -7.43
C GLU A 354 17.65 -17.76 -8.31
N GLU A 355 17.03 -18.93 -8.33
CA GLU A 355 15.79 -19.20 -9.04
C GLU A 355 15.09 -20.41 -8.45
N GLY A 356 13.79 -20.29 -8.26
CA GLY A 356 12.91 -21.40 -7.93
C GLY A 356 11.77 -21.43 -8.94
N ARG A 357 11.46 -22.62 -9.45
CA ARG A 357 10.36 -22.84 -10.39
C ARG A 357 9.42 -23.90 -9.86
N LEU A 358 8.12 -23.64 -10.02
CA LEU A 358 7.07 -24.60 -9.75
C LEU A 358 6.22 -24.76 -11.02
N THR A 359 6.07 -25.99 -11.49
CA THR A 359 5.12 -26.35 -12.53
C THR A 359 4.08 -27.29 -11.94
N VAL A 360 2.80 -26.94 -12.05
CA VAL A 360 1.68 -27.72 -11.52
C VAL A 360 0.76 -28.10 -12.67
N GLU A 361 0.52 -29.39 -12.88
CA GLU A 361 -0.47 -29.88 -13.83
C GLU A 361 -1.72 -30.33 -13.08
N LEU A 362 -2.88 -29.78 -13.46
CA LEU A 362 -4.18 -30.07 -12.89
C LEU A 362 -5.05 -30.82 -13.90
N ASP A 363 -5.85 -31.77 -13.41
CA ASP A 363 -6.95 -32.33 -14.19
C ASP A 363 -8.00 -31.24 -14.45
N SER A 364 -8.34 -31.05 -15.72
CA SER A 364 -9.39 -30.13 -16.17
C SER A 364 -10.39 -30.86 -17.08
N SER A 365 -10.54 -32.18 -16.92
CA SER A 365 -11.42 -33.04 -17.72
C SER A 365 -12.89 -32.62 -17.73
N ARG A 366 -13.36 -31.86 -16.73
CA ARG A 366 -14.74 -31.35 -16.64
C ARG A 366 -14.85 -29.86 -16.95
N GLY A 367 -13.77 -29.22 -17.42
CA GLY A 367 -13.72 -27.78 -17.67
C GLY A 367 -13.75 -26.91 -16.41
N GLN A 368 -13.51 -27.49 -15.23
CA GLN A 368 -13.58 -26.80 -13.94
C GLN A 368 -12.54 -25.68 -13.78
N TYR A 369 -11.50 -25.66 -14.61
CA TYR A 369 -10.48 -24.62 -14.63
C TYR A 369 -10.47 -23.83 -15.95
N ALA A 370 -11.60 -23.71 -16.65
CA ALA A 370 -11.67 -23.07 -17.97
C ALA A 370 -11.40 -21.56 -17.98
N SER A 371 -11.66 -20.87 -16.86
CA SER A 371 -11.53 -19.40 -16.76
C SER A 371 -10.78 -18.96 -15.50
N PRO A 372 -9.46 -19.21 -15.37
CA PRO A 372 -8.66 -18.68 -14.27
C PRO A 372 -8.85 -17.16 -14.13
N GLY A 373 -9.09 -16.67 -12.91
CA GLY A 373 -9.31 -15.26 -12.59
C GLY A 373 -10.77 -14.81 -12.61
N GLU A 374 -11.72 -15.68 -13.00
CA GLU A 374 -13.14 -15.35 -13.09
C GLU A 374 -14.00 -16.19 -12.13
N GLY A 375 -15.09 -15.59 -11.62
CA GLY A 375 -16.07 -16.29 -10.78
C GLY A 375 -15.42 -17.00 -9.57
N GLU A 376 -15.70 -18.30 -9.43
CA GLU A 376 -15.12 -19.15 -8.38
C GLU A 376 -13.61 -19.37 -8.50
N LEU A 377 -13.01 -19.01 -9.64
CA LEU A 377 -11.57 -19.09 -9.90
C LEU A 377 -10.88 -17.72 -9.75
N SER A 378 -11.53 -16.72 -9.14
CA SER A 378 -10.96 -15.38 -8.93
C SER A 378 -9.60 -15.38 -8.21
N ALA A 379 -9.36 -16.35 -7.33
CA ALA A 379 -8.11 -16.53 -6.61
C ALA A 379 -6.98 -17.15 -7.44
N LEU A 380 -7.30 -17.75 -8.59
CA LEU A 380 -6.36 -18.41 -9.49
C LEU A 380 -6.15 -17.54 -10.73
N ASP A 381 -5.28 -16.55 -10.64
CA ASP A 381 -4.94 -15.64 -11.74
C ASP A 381 -3.42 -15.41 -11.81
N ILE A 382 -2.93 -14.87 -12.92
CA ILE A 382 -1.53 -14.45 -13.06
C ILE A 382 -1.18 -13.47 -11.94
N GLY A 383 -0.06 -13.72 -11.26
CA GLY A 383 0.43 -12.95 -10.13
C GLY A 383 -0.14 -13.36 -8.78
N CYS A 384 -1.05 -14.34 -8.71
CA CYS A 384 -1.49 -14.92 -7.44
C CYS A 384 -0.38 -15.80 -6.83
N GLN A 385 -0.46 -16.04 -5.52
CA GLN A 385 0.52 -16.84 -4.79
C GLN A 385 0.09 -18.32 -4.78
N LEU A 386 0.99 -19.21 -5.17
CA LEU A 386 0.90 -20.66 -4.98
C LEU A 386 1.71 -21.07 -3.74
N GLU A 387 1.05 -21.71 -2.80
CA GLU A 387 1.70 -22.34 -1.65
C GLU A 387 1.88 -23.83 -1.94
N PHE A 388 3.15 -24.26 -2.02
CA PHE A 388 3.49 -25.67 -2.20
C PHE A 388 3.88 -26.28 -0.86
N SER A 389 3.16 -27.31 -0.41
CA SER A 389 3.39 -27.96 0.88
C SER A 389 3.58 -29.47 0.70
N PRO A 390 4.83 -29.98 0.77
CA PRO A 390 5.11 -31.41 0.66
C PRO A 390 4.81 -32.15 1.97
N GLY A 391 4.45 -33.42 1.85
CA GLY A 391 4.00 -34.23 2.98
C GLY A 391 3.88 -35.72 2.68
N TYR A 392 3.19 -36.43 3.58
CA TYR A 392 2.95 -37.86 3.50
C TYR A 392 1.53 -38.19 3.97
N VAL A 393 0.99 -39.31 3.47
CA VAL A 393 -0.16 -39.95 4.11
C VAL A 393 0.34 -40.68 5.36
N THR A 394 -0.22 -40.34 6.51
CA THR A 394 0.13 -40.89 7.82
C THR A 394 -1.09 -41.57 8.46
N PRO A 395 -0.95 -42.23 9.62
CA PRO A 395 -2.09 -42.74 10.38
C PRO A 395 -3.11 -41.66 10.80
N SER A 396 -2.69 -40.39 10.84
CA SER A 396 -3.55 -39.23 11.14
C SER A 396 -4.20 -38.62 9.89
N GLY A 397 -3.97 -39.19 8.71
CA GLY A 397 -4.44 -38.69 7.42
C GLY A 397 -3.33 -38.03 6.59
N SER A 398 -3.72 -37.25 5.58
CA SER A 398 -2.76 -36.53 4.74
C SER A 398 -2.19 -35.32 5.47
N GLU A 399 -0.92 -35.41 5.86
CA GLU A 399 -0.21 -34.37 6.59
C GLU A 399 0.87 -33.72 5.71
N VAL A 400 1.04 -32.40 5.84
CA VAL A 400 2.03 -31.61 5.09
C VAL A 400 2.86 -30.73 6.00
N SER A 401 4.07 -30.39 5.56
CA SER A 401 4.86 -29.30 6.10
C SER A 401 4.74 -28.08 5.20
N SER A 402 4.73 -26.87 5.77
CA SER A 402 4.77 -25.64 4.97
C SER A 402 6.01 -25.63 4.07
N GLY A 403 5.82 -25.32 2.79
CA GLY A 403 6.91 -25.13 1.83
C GLY A 403 7.01 -23.69 1.33
N PRO A 404 7.84 -23.45 0.31
CA PRO A 404 8.02 -22.12 -0.28
C PRO A 404 6.78 -21.65 -1.05
N ALA A 405 6.67 -20.34 -1.21
CA ALA A 405 5.65 -19.69 -2.02
C ALA A 405 6.21 -19.37 -3.41
N TYR A 406 5.34 -19.47 -4.41
CA TYR A 406 5.61 -19.12 -5.80
C TYR A 406 4.52 -18.17 -6.31
N TRP A 407 4.78 -17.43 -7.39
CA TRP A 407 3.79 -16.58 -8.04
C TRP A 407 3.55 -17.04 -9.47
N ILE A 408 2.28 -17.20 -9.85
CA ILE A 408 1.90 -17.62 -11.20
C ILE A 408 2.37 -16.56 -12.19
N THR A 409 3.13 -16.96 -13.20
CA THR A 409 3.59 -16.09 -14.29
C THR A 409 2.92 -16.42 -15.61
N ALA A 410 2.45 -17.65 -15.78
CA ALA A 410 1.70 -18.10 -16.95
C ALA A 410 0.87 -19.35 -16.61
N TYR A 411 -0.12 -19.64 -17.45
CA TYR A 411 -0.80 -20.92 -17.45
C TYR A 411 -1.12 -21.36 -18.89
N GLU A 412 -1.28 -22.66 -19.09
CA GLU A 412 -1.56 -23.27 -20.38
C GLU A 412 -2.71 -24.28 -20.28
N HIS A 413 -3.66 -24.21 -21.20
CA HIS A 413 -4.66 -25.26 -21.37
C HIS A 413 -4.15 -26.28 -22.37
N ALA A 414 -3.95 -27.51 -21.91
CA ALA A 414 -3.52 -28.62 -22.76
C ALA A 414 -4.70 -29.58 -22.97
N SER A 415 -4.93 -29.99 -24.22
CA SER A 415 -5.94 -31.00 -24.56
C SER A 415 -5.37 -31.98 -25.57
N ALA A 416 -5.16 -33.24 -25.17
CA ALA A 416 -4.59 -34.26 -26.03
C ALA A 416 -5.06 -35.66 -25.59
N HIS A 417 -5.36 -36.54 -26.56
CA HIS A 417 -5.65 -37.96 -26.32
C HIS A 417 -6.75 -38.23 -25.27
N GLY A 418 -7.79 -37.40 -25.22
CA GLY A 418 -8.88 -37.53 -24.23
C GLY A 418 -8.54 -37.01 -22.83
N LYS A 419 -7.37 -36.39 -22.65
CA LYS A 419 -6.97 -35.65 -21.44
C LYS A 419 -7.16 -34.15 -21.68
N ALA A 420 -7.72 -33.45 -20.71
CA ALA A 420 -7.69 -32.00 -20.62
C ALA A 420 -7.02 -31.61 -19.30
N SER A 421 -6.00 -30.76 -19.36
CA SER A 421 -5.28 -30.28 -18.18
C SER A 421 -5.04 -28.78 -18.21
N LEU A 422 -4.91 -28.19 -17.03
CA LEU A 422 -4.39 -26.85 -16.83
C LEU A 422 -2.97 -26.96 -16.27
N ILE A 423 -2.00 -26.34 -16.93
CA ILE A 423 -0.61 -26.29 -16.48
C ILE A 423 -0.35 -24.89 -15.94
N LEU A 424 0.08 -24.78 -14.69
CA LEU A 424 0.46 -23.53 -14.06
C LEU A 424 1.99 -23.44 -14.03
N HIS A 425 2.52 -22.29 -14.46
CA HIS A 425 3.94 -21.95 -14.34
C HIS A 425 4.10 -20.84 -13.31
N ALA A 426 4.91 -21.10 -12.28
CA ALA A 426 5.14 -20.16 -11.20
C ALA A 426 6.63 -20.07 -10.85
N LEU A 427 7.03 -18.89 -10.37
CA LEU A 427 8.41 -18.57 -9.99
C LEU A 427 8.47 -18.04 -8.55
N ASP A 428 9.59 -18.24 -7.89
CA ASP A 428 9.82 -17.87 -6.49
C ASP A 428 10.10 -16.36 -6.29
N GLY A 429 10.49 -15.98 -5.07
CA GLY A 429 10.74 -14.58 -4.73
C GLY A 429 11.97 -13.99 -5.43
N TRP A 430 12.92 -14.82 -5.90
CA TRP A 430 14.01 -14.32 -6.75
C TRP A 430 13.49 -13.73 -8.04
N ASN A 431 12.41 -14.27 -8.61
CA ASN A 431 11.79 -13.67 -9.79
C ASN A 431 11.17 -12.29 -9.51
N LEU A 432 10.61 -12.06 -8.32
CA LEU A 432 10.14 -10.72 -7.93
C LEU A 432 11.29 -9.70 -7.94
N ILE A 433 12.46 -10.11 -7.45
CA ILE A 433 13.68 -9.30 -7.42
C ILE A 433 14.25 -9.08 -8.83
N LYS A 434 14.30 -10.13 -9.66
CA LYS A 434 14.74 -10.06 -11.06
C LYS A 434 13.84 -9.15 -11.90
N ASN A 435 12.57 -8.99 -11.54
CA ASN A 435 11.63 -8.13 -12.27
C ASN A 435 11.61 -6.69 -11.78
N TRP A 436 12.10 -6.40 -10.57
CA TRP A 436 12.23 -5.03 -10.10
C TRP A 436 13.33 -4.28 -10.86
N ARG A 437 13.02 -3.02 -11.21
CA ARG A 437 13.94 -2.06 -11.82
C ARG A 437 13.85 -0.77 -11.02
N ALA A 438 15.00 -0.23 -10.64
CA ALA A 438 15.04 1.08 -10.00
C ALA A 438 14.56 2.16 -10.97
N ARG A 439 13.51 2.90 -10.60
CA ARG A 439 12.97 3.99 -11.42
C ARG A 439 13.93 5.19 -11.49
N HIS A 440 14.56 5.49 -10.36
CA HIS A 440 15.47 6.63 -10.19
C HIS A 440 16.77 6.19 -9.53
N GLN A 441 17.77 7.07 -9.56
CA GLN A 441 19.02 6.81 -8.85
C GLN A 441 18.78 6.86 -7.35
N LEU A 442 19.35 5.90 -6.62
CA LEU A 442 19.38 5.88 -5.16
C LEU A 442 20.83 5.83 -4.72
N ARG A 443 21.18 6.56 -3.67
CA ARG A 443 22.54 6.56 -3.11
C ARG A 443 22.51 6.71 -1.60
N TRP A 444 23.34 5.93 -0.92
CA TRP A 444 23.52 5.96 0.52
C TRP A 444 24.99 6.14 0.88
N ASN A 445 25.24 6.67 2.09
CA ASN A 445 26.57 6.77 2.70
C ASN A 445 27.64 7.50 1.86
N LYS A 446 27.23 8.39 0.94
CA LYS A 446 28.18 9.31 0.25
C LYS A 446 28.97 10.13 1.27
N THR A 447 28.28 10.57 2.31
CA THR A 447 28.83 11.26 3.47
C THR A 447 28.22 10.65 4.72
N GLY A 448 29.01 9.94 5.52
CA GLY A 448 28.56 9.32 6.78
C GLY A 448 28.15 7.84 6.65
N SER A 449 27.58 7.31 7.73
CA SER A 449 27.26 5.89 7.90
C SER A 449 25.80 5.75 8.33
N GLN A 450 24.89 5.96 7.38
CA GLN A 450 23.45 6.02 7.59
C GLN A 450 22.77 4.65 7.45
N MET A 451 23.17 3.85 6.46
CA MET A 451 22.57 2.55 6.17
C MET A 451 23.63 1.46 6.02
N SER A 452 23.55 0.42 6.83
CA SER A 452 24.42 -0.76 6.71
C SER A 452 24.07 -1.58 5.46
N VAL A 453 24.88 -2.60 5.13
CA VAL A 453 24.53 -3.56 4.07
C VAL A 453 23.17 -4.21 4.34
N LYS A 454 22.85 -4.53 5.59
CA LYS A 454 21.53 -5.06 5.98
C LYS A 454 20.40 -4.11 5.66
N ASP A 455 20.55 -2.84 6.00
CA ASP A 455 19.50 -1.85 5.81
C ASP A 455 19.24 -1.62 4.32
N ILE A 456 20.30 -1.58 3.50
CA ILE A 456 20.18 -1.45 2.05
C ILE A 456 19.57 -2.73 1.45
N LEU A 457 19.95 -3.92 1.91
CA LEU A 457 19.32 -5.18 1.49
C LEU A 457 17.83 -5.21 1.84
N ALA A 458 17.45 -4.85 3.07
CA ALA A 458 16.07 -4.78 3.51
C ALA A 458 15.26 -3.79 2.66
N PHE A 459 15.84 -2.62 2.36
CA PHE A 459 15.23 -1.64 1.47
C PHE A 459 14.98 -2.20 0.07
N VAL A 460 15.97 -2.87 -0.54
CA VAL A 460 15.86 -3.42 -1.90
C VAL A 460 14.83 -4.55 -1.97
N LEU A 461 14.81 -5.43 -0.96
CA LEU A 461 13.81 -6.50 -0.86
C LEU A 461 12.40 -5.93 -0.66
N ALA A 462 12.27 -4.87 0.15
CA ALA A 462 11.01 -4.19 0.37
C ALA A 462 10.41 -3.66 -0.93
N ARG A 463 11.23 -3.22 -1.91
CA ARG A 463 10.74 -2.80 -3.24
C ARG A 463 9.98 -3.88 -3.99
N CYS A 464 10.27 -5.14 -3.69
CA CYS A 464 9.60 -6.30 -4.26
C CYS A 464 8.46 -6.81 -3.36
N GLY A 465 8.17 -6.14 -2.24
CA GLY A 465 7.23 -6.58 -1.21
C GLY A 465 7.79 -7.61 -0.23
N LEU A 466 9.09 -7.92 -0.29
CA LEU A 466 9.70 -8.97 0.52
C LEU A 466 10.32 -8.42 1.80
N LYS A 467 10.13 -9.14 2.91
CA LYS A 467 10.73 -8.81 4.22
C LYS A 467 12.03 -9.58 4.42
N LEU A 468 13.11 -8.87 4.76
CA LEU A 468 14.34 -9.50 5.22
C LEU A 468 14.16 -10.03 6.66
N THR A 469 14.36 -11.34 6.85
CA THR A 469 14.38 -11.96 8.18
C THR A 469 15.73 -12.61 8.41
N VAL A 470 16.42 -12.20 9.48
CA VAL A 470 17.72 -12.76 9.84
C VAL A 470 17.53 -14.06 10.62
N LYS A 471 18.10 -15.16 10.10
CA LYS A 471 18.23 -16.43 10.82
C LYS A 471 19.58 -16.55 11.52
N SER A 472 20.63 -16.15 10.82
CA SER A 472 22.01 -16.01 11.28
C SER A 472 22.65 -14.92 10.44
N GLN A 473 23.65 -14.22 10.98
CA GLN A 473 24.37 -13.18 10.24
C GLN A 473 25.83 -13.10 10.67
N SER A 474 26.69 -12.68 9.77
CA SER A 474 28.05 -12.25 10.08
C SER A 474 28.02 -10.91 10.83
N PRO A 475 29.05 -10.60 11.65
CA PRO A 475 29.16 -9.29 12.30
C PRO A 475 29.27 -8.12 11.30
N VAL A 476 29.75 -8.39 10.07
CA VAL A 476 30.00 -7.38 9.04
C VAL A 476 28.68 -6.88 8.43
N LEU A 477 27.63 -7.71 8.42
CA LEU A 477 26.31 -7.36 7.86
C LEU A 477 25.73 -6.06 8.46
N ASP A 478 25.90 -5.86 9.77
CA ASP A 478 25.37 -4.70 10.51
C ASP A 478 26.41 -3.57 10.70
N SER A 479 27.69 -3.85 10.47
CA SER A 479 28.79 -2.91 10.77
C SER A 479 29.47 -2.32 9.53
N TYR A 480 29.14 -2.80 8.32
CA TYR A 480 29.67 -2.25 7.08
C TYR A 480 28.66 -1.32 6.40
N TYR A 481 29.10 -0.10 6.09
CA TYR A 481 28.28 1.00 5.55
C TYR A 481 28.87 1.48 4.21
N PRO A 482 28.63 0.76 3.10
CA PRO A 482 29.22 1.12 1.80
C PRO A 482 28.58 2.39 1.23
N ASP A 483 29.38 3.25 0.59
CA ASP A 483 28.85 4.23 -0.37
C ASP A 483 28.29 3.47 -1.57
N PHE A 484 26.96 3.37 -1.63
CA PHE A 484 26.29 2.45 -2.53
C PHE A 484 25.31 3.20 -3.42
N VAL A 485 25.47 3.05 -4.74
CA VAL A 485 24.65 3.72 -5.75
C VAL A 485 23.88 2.72 -6.60
N ILE A 486 22.56 2.78 -6.59
CA ILE A 486 21.71 2.08 -7.55
C ILE A 486 21.35 3.06 -8.65
N ASN A 487 21.74 2.75 -9.89
CA ASN A 487 21.41 3.59 -11.04
C ASN A 487 20.00 3.28 -11.56
N PRO A 488 19.35 4.22 -12.26
CA PRO A 488 18.10 3.93 -12.96
C PRO A 488 18.23 2.69 -13.85
N ASN A 489 17.18 1.89 -13.94
CA ASN A 489 17.11 0.63 -14.68
C ASN A 489 18.03 -0.50 -14.16
N SER A 490 18.73 -0.32 -13.04
CA SER A 490 19.43 -1.43 -12.39
C SER A 490 18.45 -2.55 -12.02
N GLN A 491 18.81 -3.80 -12.32
CA GLN A 491 18.01 -4.97 -11.97
C GLN A 491 18.22 -5.33 -10.50
N GLY A 492 17.15 -5.75 -9.81
CA GLY A 492 17.21 -6.05 -8.39
C GLY A 492 18.20 -7.15 -8.01
N ASP A 493 18.28 -8.21 -8.83
CA ASP A 493 19.17 -9.34 -8.57
C ASP A 493 20.64 -8.93 -8.67
N ALA A 494 20.99 -8.10 -9.66
CA ALA A 494 22.32 -7.52 -9.79
C ALA A 494 22.68 -6.62 -8.59
N VAL A 495 21.73 -5.85 -8.09
CA VAL A 495 21.90 -5.02 -6.89
C VAL A 495 22.15 -5.89 -5.65
N VAL A 496 21.32 -6.93 -5.44
CA VAL A 496 21.45 -7.86 -4.31
C VAL A 496 22.80 -8.59 -4.37
N ARG A 497 23.21 -9.11 -5.54
CA ARG A 497 24.54 -9.74 -5.71
C ARG A 497 25.67 -8.78 -5.35
N ARG A 498 25.57 -7.51 -5.74
CA ARG A 498 26.59 -6.51 -5.41
C ARG A 498 26.67 -6.25 -3.91
N LEU A 499 25.53 -6.16 -3.21
CA LEU A 499 25.51 -6.00 -1.76
C LEU A 499 26.09 -7.22 -1.04
N LEU A 500 25.68 -8.42 -1.45
CA LEU A 500 26.20 -9.66 -0.88
C LEU A 500 27.69 -9.86 -1.14
N SER A 501 28.26 -9.27 -2.20
CA SER A 501 29.71 -9.36 -2.46
C SER A 501 30.59 -8.67 -1.39
N PHE A 502 30.02 -7.82 -0.55
CA PHE A 502 30.74 -7.16 0.54
C PHE A 502 30.82 -8.00 1.82
N ILE A 503 30.07 -9.09 1.91
CA ILE A 503 29.88 -9.86 3.14
C ILE A 503 29.92 -11.37 2.85
N PRO A 504 30.20 -12.23 3.85
CA PRO A 504 30.17 -13.68 3.65
C PRO A 504 28.76 -14.29 3.70
N ASP A 505 27.74 -13.48 3.99
CA ASP A 505 26.36 -13.92 4.16
C ASP A 505 25.69 -14.34 2.85
N VAL A 506 24.70 -15.22 2.98
CA VAL A 506 23.85 -15.67 1.87
C VAL A 506 22.39 -15.40 2.19
N ILE A 507 21.60 -15.13 1.15
CA ILE A 507 20.15 -14.96 1.27
C ILE A 507 19.43 -16.18 0.68
N PHE A 508 18.38 -16.61 1.37
CA PHE A 508 17.41 -17.59 0.89
C PHE A 508 16.09 -16.87 0.74
N ILE A 509 15.39 -17.11 -0.36
CA ILE A 509 14.16 -16.40 -0.73
C ILE A 509 13.08 -17.42 -1.05
#